data_AF-X1CQT2-F1
#
_entry.id   AF-X1CQT2-F1
#
_cell.length_a   1.000
_cell.length_b   1.000
_cell.length_c   1.000
_cell.angle_alpha   90.00
_cell.angle_beta   90.00
_cell.angle_gamma   90.00
#
_symmetry.space_group_name_H-M   'P 1'
#
loop_
_entity.id
_entity.type
_entity.pdbx_description
1 polymer ?
#
loop_
_entity_poly.entity_id
_entity_poly.type
_entity_poly.pdbx_seq_one_letter_code
_entity_poly.pdbx_strand_id
1 'polypeptide(L)' 'TLRENTERPVTVTEGTNYLIGTDPQQILTTANSILAGEKKNSTIPQFWDGKAGKRIIEIILAAAH' A
#
# COMPACT_ATOMS: atom_id res chain seq x y z
N THR A 1 -9.91 -0.08 1.10
CA THR A 1 -10.02 0.31 2.52
C THR A 1 -11.33 1.06 2.72
N LEU A 2 -12.21 0.54 3.58
CA LEU A 2 -13.53 1.10 3.87
C LEU A 2 -13.47 2.02 5.10
N ARG A 3 -12.69 3.11 4.98
CA ARG A 3 -12.47 4.14 6.01
C ARG A 3 -12.11 5.44 5.31
N GLU A 4 -12.24 6.56 6.01
CA GLU A 4 -11.87 7.89 5.48
C GLU A 4 -10.36 8.15 5.51
N ASN A 5 -9.60 7.37 6.28
CA ASN A 5 -8.16 7.53 6.42
C ASN A 5 -7.43 6.18 6.56
N THR A 6 -6.09 6.22 6.47
CA THR A 6 -5.22 5.06 6.61
C THR A 6 -3.89 5.47 7.24
N GLU A 7 -3.41 4.67 8.20
CA GLU A 7 -2.06 4.77 8.75
C GLU A 7 -0.97 4.29 7.78
N ARG A 8 -1.37 3.74 6.62
CA ARG A 8 -0.46 3.30 5.54
C ARG A 8 -0.76 4.02 4.22
N PRO A 9 -0.51 5.35 4.10
CA PRO A 9 -0.76 6.11 2.87
C PRO A 9 -0.07 5.53 1.63
N VAL A 10 1.13 4.96 1.81
CA VAL A 10 1.93 4.36 0.72
C VAL A 10 1.20 3.23 0.00
N THR A 11 0.30 2.51 0.68
CA THR A 11 -0.50 1.46 0.04
C THR A 11 -1.54 2.02 -0.93
N VAL A 12 -1.88 3.30 -0.80
CA VAL A 12 -2.77 4.04 -1.68
C VAL A 12 -1.98 4.83 -2.73
N THR A 13 -0.84 5.45 -2.39
CA THR A 13 -0.08 6.23 -3.39
C THR A 13 0.72 5.35 -4.35
N GLU A 14 1.32 4.26 -3.86
CA GLU A 14 2.14 3.35 -4.65
C GLU A 14 1.50 1.97 -4.79
N GLY A 15 0.84 1.49 -3.74
CA GLY A 15 0.23 0.17 -3.71
C GLY A 15 -1.13 0.08 -4.43
N THR A 16 -1.78 -1.06 -4.25
CA THR A 16 -3.04 -1.42 -4.92
C THR A 16 -4.29 -0.98 -4.16
N ASN A 17 -4.14 -0.43 -2.95
CA ASN A 17 -5.32 -0.08 -2.15
C ASN A 17 -6.02 1.15 -2.72
N TYR A 18 -7.35 1.09 -2.69
CA TYR A 18 -8.24 2.24 -2.84
C TYR A 18 -8.75 2.64 -1.46
N LEU A 19 -8.67 3.93 -1.10
CA LEU A 19 -9.28 4.50 0.10
C LEU A 19 -10.58 5.15 -0.33
N ILE A 20 -11.71 4.52 -0.01
CA ILE A 20 -13.01 4.85 -0.64
C ILE A 20 -14.08 5.28 0.37
N GLY A 21 -13.72 5.46 1.65
CA GLY A 21 -14.69 5.81 2.68
C GLY A 21 -15.71 4.70 2.93
N THR A 22 -16.91 5.09 3.36
CA THR A 22 -17.99 4.16 3.70
C THR A 22 -19.28 4.37 2.90
N ASP A 23 -19.25 5.15 1.82
CA ASP A 23 -20.40 5.35 0.93
C ASP A 23 -20.70 4.06 0.13
N PRO A 24 -21.87 3.42 0.32
CA PRO A 24 -22.22 2.18 -0.36
C PRO A 24 -22.15 2.26 -1.89
N GLN A 25 -22.50 3.41 -2.49
CA GLN A 25 -22.48 3.55 -3.94
C GLN A 25 -21.04 3.53 -4.47
N GLN A 26 -20.15 4.31 -3.85
CA GLN A 26 -18.73 4.32 -4.23
C GLN A 26 -18.06 2.96 -4.02
N ILE A 27 -18.44 2.24 -2.96
CA ILE A 27 -17.96 0.87 -2.71
C ILE A 27 -18.33 -0.05 -3.86
N LEU A 28 -19.62 -0.08 -4.24
CA LEU A 28 -20.11 -0.94 -5.31
C LEU A 28 -19.48 -0.58 -6.66
N THR A 29 -19.43 0.71 -7.00
CA THR A 29 -18.81 1.19 -8.24
C THR A 29 -17.34 0.76 -8.32
N THR A 30 -16.56 1.02 -7.28
CA THR A 30 -15.12 0.68 -7.26
C THR A 30 -14.92 -0.84 -7.33
N ALA A 31 -15.71 -1.62 -6.59
CA ALA A 31 -15.62 -3.08 -6.61
C ALA A 31 -15.92 -3.65 -8.00
N ASN A 32 -16.97 -3.16 -8.65
CA ASN A 32 -17.35 -3.61 -10.00
C ASN A 32 -16.27 -3.27 -11.04
N SER A 33 -15.68 -2.07 -10.99
CA SER A 33 -14.54 -1.70 -11.84
C SER A 33 -13.37 -2.67 -11.70
N ILE A 34 -12.98 -2.99 -10.46
CA ILE A 34 -11.88 -3.92 -10.18
C ILE A 34 -12.21 -5.32 -10.70
N LEU A 35 -13.43 -5.80 -10.49
CA LEU A 35 -13.89 -7.11 -10.97
C LEU A 35 -13.97 -7.18 -12.50
N ALA A 36 -14.25 -6.06 -13.17
CA ALA A 36 -14.21 -5.93 -14.62
C ALA A 36 -12.77 -5.88 -15.19
N GLY A 37 -11.75 -5.88 -14.33
CA GLY A 37 -10.34 -5.92 -14.71
C GLY A 37 -9.66 -4.56 -14.74
N GLU A 38 -10.32 -3.48 -14.34
CA GLU A 38 -9.66 -2.20 -14.13
C GLU A 38 -8.64 -2.32 -13.00
N LYS A 39 -7.42 -1.85 -13.26
CA LYS A 39 -6.33 -1.88 -12.29
C LYS A 39 -5.79 -0.49 -12.08
N LYS A 40 -5.50 -0.20 -10.83
CA LYS A 40 -4.73 0.98 -10.45
C LYS A 40 -3.33 0.87 -11.05
N ASN A 41 -2.78 1.97 -11.54
CA ASN A 41 -1.35 2.04 -11.81
C ASN A 41 -0.62 2.02 -10.45
N SER A 42 0.03 0.90 -10.16
CA SER A 42 0.63 0.62 -8.85
C SER A 42 1.96 -0.08 -9.01
N THR A 43 2.87 0.15 -8.06
CA THR A 43 4.15 -0.52 -7.97
C THR A 43 4.29 -1.20 -6.60
N ILE A 44 5.29 -2.06 -6.46
CA ILE A 44 5.70 -2.50 -5.12
C ILE A 44 6.29 -1.28 -4.42
N PRO A 45 5.80 -0.90 -3.21
CA PRO A 45 6.33 0.25 -2.52
C PRO A 45 7.83 0.15 -2.26
N GLN A 46 8.49 1.30 -2.21
CA GLN A 46 9.93 1.33 -1.96
C GLN A 46 10.28 0.59 -0.66
N PHE A 47 11.31 -0.27 -0.74
CA PHE A 47 11.82 -1.12 0.36
C PHE A 47 10.89 -2.24 0.86
N TRP A 48 9.76 -2.49 0.19
CA TRP A 48 8.92 -3.69 0.42
C TRP A 48 9.47 -4.92 -0.31
N ASP A 49 10.79 -5.08 -0.32
CA ASP A 49 11.55 -6.12 -1.00
C ASP A 49 11.87 -7.33 -0.09
N GLY A 50 11.32 -7.35 1.13
CA GLY A 50 11.58 -8.39 2.13
C GLY A 50 12.98 -8.31 2.78
N LYS A 51 13.79 -7.28 2.51
CA LYS A 51 15.18 -7.17 2.99
C LYS A 51 15.35 -6.23 4.19
N ALA A 52 14.26 -5.92 4.91
CA ALA A 52 14.31 -5.01 6.06
C ALA A 52 15.31 -5.48 7.14
N GLY A 53 15.28 -6.78 7.51
CA GLY A 53 16.21 -7.34 8.49
C GLY A 53 17.68 -7.19 8.08
N LYS A 54 17.99 -7.44 6.80
CA LYS A 54 19.35 -7.25 6.26
C LYS A 54 19.82 -5.80 6.38
N ARG A 55 18.97 -4.83 6.01
CA ARG A 55 19.32 -3.41 6.14
C ARG A 55 19.50 -2.98 7.59
N ILE A 56 18.67 -3.49 8.50
CA ILE A 56 18.77 -3.17 9.93
C ILE A 56 20.09 -3.68 10.51
N ILE A 57 20.48 -4.92 10.24
CA ILE A 57 21.74 -5.47 10.78
C ILE A 57 22.96 -4.74 10.21
N GLU A 58 22.94 -4.36 8.94
CA GLU A 58 24.01 -3.56 8.32
C GLU A 58 24.22 -2.22 9.04
N ILE A 59 23.13 -1.52 9.41
CA ILE A 59 23.20 -0.25 10.14
C ILE A 59 23.73 -0.45 11.57
N ILE A 60 23.26 -1.47 12.29
CA ILE A 60 23.70 -1.74 13.67
C ILE A 60 25.21 -2.05 13.70
N LEU A 61 25.69 -2.88 12.77
CA LEU A 61 27.12 -3.22 12.68
C LEU A 61 27.95 -2.00 12.27
N ALA A 62 27.46 -1.15 11.36
CA ALA A 62 28.15 0.07 10.97
C ALA A 62 28.26 1.10 12.11
N ALA A 63 27.29 1.15 13.03
CA ALA A 63 27.28 2.06 14.18
C ALA A 63 28.09 1.56 15.40
N ALA A 64 28.55 0.30 15.37
CA ALA A 64 29.37 -0.30 16.43
C ALA A 64 30.88 -0.06 16.24
N HIS A 65 31.26 0.67 15.19
CA HIS A 65 32.61 1.11 14.86
C HIS A 65 32.70 2.63 14.93
#